data_AF-A0A7R7YF86-F1
#
_entry.id   AF-A0A7R7YF86-F1
#
_cell.length_a   1.000
_cell.length_b   1.000
_cell.length_c   1.000
_cell.angle_alpha   90.00
_cell.angle_beta   90.00
_cell.angle_gamma   90.00
#
_symmetry.space_group_name_H-M   'P 1'
#
loop_
_entity.id
_entity.type
_entity.pdbx_description
1 polymer ?
#
loop_
_entity_poly.entity_id
_entity_poly.type
_entity_poly.pdbx_seq_one_letter_code
_entity_poly.pdbx_strand_id
1 'polypeptide(L)'
;MTEPNEPADEDFEAFAEEYEEHRDALYDLISDYADNEQLDDGLLAAMVLDLAVSLRMIGYANSVEKPSVSGLKLELDRFSKDAEEHARSAKQDAESFIAEVKAQREEGEGEA
;
A
#
# COMPACT_ATOMS: atom_id res chain seq x y z
N MET A 1 30.81 -18.24 -24.57
CA MET A 1 29.43 -17.71 -24.59
C MET A 1 28.82 -18.19 -23.30
N THR A 2 28.75 -17.32 -22.31
CA THR A 2 28.12 -17.61 -21.02
C THR A 2 26.66 -17.21 -21.18
N GLU A 3 25.76 -18.16 -20.96
CA GLU A 3 24.32 -17.92 -21.04
C GLU A 3 23.88 -16.87 -20.01
N PRO A 4 22.84 -16.07 -20.29
CA PRO A 4 22.35 -15.09 -19.34
C PRO A 4 21.74 -15.82 -18.14
N ASN A 5 22.16 -15.40 -16.96
CA ASN A 5 21.59 -15.83 -15.70
C ASN A 5 20.21 -15.16 -15.56
N GLU A 6 19.12 -15.88 -15.83
CA GLU A 6 17.73 -15.48 -15.53
C GLU A 6 17.20 -16.17 -14.24
N PRO A 7 17.68 -15.83 -13.03
CA PRO A 7 17.01 -16.23 -11.79
C PRO A 7 16.20 -15.08 -11.16
N ALA A 8 16.04 -13.94 -11.84
CA ALA A 8 15.44 -12.73 -11.24
C ALA A 8 13.90 -12.71 -11.29
N ASP A 9 13.28 -13.41 -12.23
CA ASP A 9 11.84 -13.27 -12.50
C ASP A 9 10.99 -14.15 -11.57
N GLU A 10 11.38 -15.40 -11.31
CA GLU A 10 10.65 -16.30 -10.38
C GLU A 10 10.69 -15.80 -8.92
N ASP A 11 11.82 -15.23 -8.49
CA ASP A 11 11.98 -14.66 -7.14
C ASP A 11 11.13 -13.38 -6.95
N PHE A 12 10.95 -12.60 -8.03
CA PHE A 12 10.13 -11.40 -8.01
C PHE A 12 8.62 -11.73 -8.02
N GLU A 13 8.22 -12.71 -8.83
CA GLU A 13 6.84 -13.19 -8.88
C GLU A 13 6.41 -13.78 -7.53
N ALA A 14 7.25 -14.61 -6.91
CA ALA A 14 6.97 -15.16 -5.58
C ALA A 14 6.85 -14.08 -4.51
N PHE A 15 7.69 -13.04 -4.55
CA PHE A 15 7.59 -11.90 -3.66
C PHE A 15 6.31 -11.08 -3.89
N ALA A 16 5.92 -10.89 -5.15
CA ALA A 16 4.69 -10.16 -5.49
C ALA A 16 3.44 -10.91 -4.98
N GLU A 17 3.40 -12.23 -5.16
CA GLU A 17 2.31 -13.08 -4.66
C GLU A 17 2.20 -13.03 -3.12
N GLU A 18 3.32 -13.18 -2.40
CA GLU A 18 3.35 -13.06 -0.93
C GLU A 18 2.91 -11.66 -0.46
N TYR A 19 3.35 -10.62 -1.16
CA TYR A 19 2.94 -9.25 -0.87
C TYR A 19 1.43 -9.05 -1.06
N GLU A 20 0.86 -9.53 -2.16
CA GLU A 20 -0.58 -9.44 -2.45
C GLU A 20 -1.40 -10.21 -1.42
N GLU A 21 -1.02 -11.44 -1.08
CA GLU A 21 -1.69 -12.25 -0.05
C GLU A 21 -1.77 -11.51 1.29
N HIS A 22 -0.65 -10.94 1.75
CA HIS A 22 -0.61 -10.22 3.01
C HIS A 22 -1.30 -8.86 2.97
N ARG A 23 -1.22 -8.16 1.83
CA ARG A 23 -1.94 -6.90 1.62
C ARG A 23 -3.44 -7.13 1.74
N ASP A 24 -3.97 -8.17 1.11
CA ASP A 24 -5.39 -8.46 1.11
C ASP A 24 -5.88 -8.91 2.49
N ALA A 25 -5.11 -9.76 3.18
CA ALA A 25 -5.42 -10.12 4.57
C ALA A 25 -5.44 -8.91 5.52
N LEU A 26 -4.53 -7.94 5.34
CA LEU A 26 -4.55 -6.69 6.09
C LEU A 26 -5.74 -5.82 5.73
N TYR A 27 -6.09 -5.74 4.45
CA TYR A 27 -7.25 -4.99 3.98
C TYR A 27 -8.54 -5.52 4.61
N ASP A 28 -8.74 -6.84 4.61
CA ASP A 28 -9.90 -7.49 5.22
C ASP A 28 -9.97 -7.18 6.71
N LEU A 29 -8.87 -7.36 7.45
CA LEU A 29 -8.83 -7.09 8.89
C LEU A 29 -9.18 -5.64 9.24
N ILE A 30 -8.64 -4.69 8.47
CA ILE A 30 -8.86 -3.26 8.69
C ILE A 30 -10.29 -2.86 8.32
N SER A 31 -10.83 -3.44 7.24
CA SER A 31 -12.21 -3.17 6.79
C SER A 31 -13.23 -3.76 7.75
N ASP A 32 -13.03 -5.00 8.22
CA ASP A 32 -13.86 -5.63 9.25
C ASP A 32 -13.89 -4.80 10.53
N TYR A 33 -12.75 -4.26 10.96
CA TYR A 33 -12.69 -3.37 12.11
C TYR A 33 -13.48 -2.08 11.88
N ALA A 34 -13.33 -1.46 10.71
CA ALA A 34 -14.04 -0.24 10.36
C ALA A 34 -15.56 -0.44 10.33
N ASP A 35 -16.02 -1.55 9.76
CA ASP A 35 -17.45 -1.90 9.71
C ASP A 35 -18.04 -2.13 11.11
N ASN A 36 -17.32 -2.89 11.95
CA ASN A 36 -17.76 -3.18 13.32
C ASN A 36 -17.86 -1.91 14.18
N GLU A 37 -16.91 -0.98 14.00
CA GLU A 37 -16.83 0.27 14.76
C GLU A 37 -17.52 1.45 14.05
N GLN A 38 -18.14 1.22 12.88
CA GLN A 38 -18.83 2.23 12.07
C GLN A 38 -17.96 3.45 11.74
N LEU A 39 -16.71 3.20 11.35
CA LEU A 39 -15.75 4.24 11.00
C LEU A 39 -15.97 4.67 9.54
N ASP A 40 -15.89 5.97 9.27
CA ASP A 40 -15.90 6.44 7.90
C ASP A 40 -14.55 6.18 7.21
N ASP A 41 -14.60 5.96 5.89
CA ASP A 41 -13.43 5.67 5.06
C ASP A 41 -12.32 6.72 5.19
N GLY A 42 -12.70 7.99 5.40
CA GLY A 42 -11.75 9.08 5.57
C GLY A 42 -10.94 8.98 6.86
N LEU A 43 -11.62 8.68 7.97
CA LEU A 43 -10.99 8.42 9.26
C LEU A 43 -10.11 7.16 9.20
N LEU A 44 -10.61 6.08 8.59
CA LEU A 44 -9.85 4.84 8.42
C LEU A 44 -8.56 5.06 7.65
N ALA A 45 -8.62 5.74 6.50
CA ALA A 45 -7.45 6.05 5.69
C ALA A 45 -6.41 6.88 6.46
N ALA A 46 -6.85 7.84 7.28
CA ALA A 46 -5.96 8.64 8.11
C ALA A 46 -5.25 7.79 9.19
N MET A 47 -5.96 6.86 9.83
CA MET A 47 -5.37 5.96 10.83
C MET A 47 -4.38 4.98 10.21
N VAL A 48 -4.69 4.41 9.04
CA VAL A 48 -3.78 3.50 8.34
C VAL A 48 -2.49 4.23 7.94
N LEU A 49 -2.59 5.49 7.49
CA LEU A 49 -1.42 6.32 7.21
C LEU A 49 -0.56 6.58 8.47
N ASP A 50 -1.19 6.89 9.61
CA ASP A 50 -0.50 7.07 10.89
C ASP A 50 0.25 5.80 11.34
N LEU A 51 -0.40 4.63 11.19
CA LEU A 51 0.22 3.34 11.46
C LEU A 51 1.39 3.06 10.51
N ALA A 52 1.25 3.36 9.22
CA ALA A 52 2.32 3.18 8.25
C ALA A 52 3.56 4.01 8.60
N VAL A 53 3.38 5.29 8.99
CA VAL A 53 4.48 6.15 9.46
C VAL A 53 5.11 5.57 10.72
N SER A 54 4.31 5.14 11.69
CA SER A 54 4.79 4.53 12.93
C SER A 54 5.61 3.26 12.69
N LEU A 55 5.16 2.39 11.78
CA LEU A 55 5.89 1.19 11.38
C LEU A 55 7.23 1.54 10.73
N ARG A 56 7.31 2.59 9.91
CA ARG A 56 8.57 3.06 9.33
C ARG A 56 9.54 3.58 10.38
N MET A 57 9.04 4.34 11.36
CA MET A 57 9.87 4.82 12.48
C MET A 57 10.45 3.65 13.29
N ILE A 58 9.61 2.66 13.60
CA ILE A 58 10.01 1.45 14.33
C ILE A 58 11.00 0.62 13.50
N GLY A 59 10.74 0.44 12.21
CA GLY A 59 11.62 -0.28 11.29
C GLY A 59 13.02 0.35 11.21
N TYR A 60 13.11 1.68 11.12
CA TYR A 60 14.40 2.37 11.21
C TYR A 60 15.07 2.14 12.57
N ALA A 61 14.36 2.34 13.68
CA ALA A 61 14.94 2.18 15.02
C ALA A 61 15.50 0.77 15.26
N ASN A 62 14.85 -0.26 14.70
CA ASN A 62 15.27 -1.66 14.86
C ASN A 62 16.37 -2.10 13.88
N SER A 63 16.58 -1.39 12.77
CA SER A 63 17.51 -1.80 11.71
C SER A 63 18.92 -1.21 11.85
N VAL A 64 19.12 -0.24 12.75
CA VAL A 64 20.42 0.43 12.94
C VAL A 64 20.93 0.29 14.37
N GLU A 65 22.24 0.06 14.52
CA GLU A 65 22.86 -0.14 15.85
C GLU A 65 22.74 1.07 16.78
N LYS A 66 22.80 2.29 16.21
CA LYS A 66 22.71 3.56 16.94
C LYS A 66 21.77 4.53 16.23
N PRO A 67 20.45 4.43 16.47
CA PRO A 67 19.47 5.31 15.84
C PRO A 67 19.77 6.78 16.14
N SER A 68 19.66 7.61 15.11
CA SER A 68 19.80 9.07 15.22
C SER A 68 18.57 9.79 14.67
N VAL A 69 18.30 10.99 15.19
CA VAL A 69 17.22 11.86 14.72
C VAL A 69 17.40 12.23 13.24
N SER A 70 18.62 12.55 12.82
CA SER A 70 18.90 12.89 11.42
C SER A 70 18.69 11.71 10.48
N GLY A 71 19.07 10.49 10.88
CA GLY A 71 18.82 9.31 10.06
C GLY A 71 17.34 8.95 9.99
N LEU A 72 16.58 9.13 11.07
CA LEU A 72 15.13 8.92 11.04
C LEU A 72 14.45 9.91 10.09
N LYS A 73 14.85 11.18 10.10
CA LYS A 73 14.33 12.18 9.15
C LYS A 73 14.58 11.77 7.70
N LEU A 74 15.79 11.30 7.39
CA LEU A 74 16.11 10.81 6.04
C LEU A 74 15.25 9.60 5.64
N GLU A 75 14.96 8.69 6.57
CA GLU A 75 14.06 7.57 6.30
C GLU A 75 12.64 8.05 6.02
N LEU A 76 12.12 8.99 6.81
CA LEU A 76 10.80 9.56 6.61
C LEU A 76 10.70 10.36 5.30
N ASP A 77 11.75 11.09 4.92
CA ASP A 77 11.82 11.79 3.63
C ASP A 77 11.74 10.80 2.45
N ARG A 78 12.40 9.63 2.56
CA ARG A 78 12.32 8.56 1.54
C ARG A 78 10.92 7.97 1.49
N PHE A 79 10.36 7.59 2.64
CA PHE A 79 9.02 7.05 2.71
C PHE A 79 7.97 8.03 2.15
N SER A 80 8.08 9.32 2.46
CA SER A 80 7.21 10.36 1.90
C SER A 80 7.30 10.40 0.38
N LYS A 81 8.51 10.27 -0.18
CA LYS A 81 8.70 10.23 -1.63
C LYS A 81 8.03 9.01 -2.27
N ASP A 82 8.18 7.84 -1.66
CA ASP A 82 7.54 6.61 -2.15
C ASP A 82 6.00 6.73 -2.13
N ALA A 83 5.45 7.30 -1.06
CA ALA A 83 4.01 7.56 -0.95
C ALA A 83 3.52 8.59 -1.99
N GLU A 84 4.30 9.64 -2.26
CA GLU A 84 4.00 10.62 -3.31
C GLU A 84 4.02 9.99 -4.71
N GLU A 85 4.96 9.09 -4.98
CA GLU A 85 5.05 8.35 -6.24
C GLU A 85 3.82 7.45 -6.43
N HIS A 86 3.41 6.71 -5.39
CA HIS A 86 2.20 5.90 -5.42
C HIS A 86 0.94 6.74 -5.67
N ALA A 87 0.78 7.85 -4.95
CA ALA A 87 -0.33 8.77 -5.16
C ALA A 87 -0.34 9.40 -6.56
N ARG A 88 0.84 9.63 -7.16
CA ARG A 88 0.96 10.14 -8.52
C ARG A 88 0.50 9.09 -9.54
N SER A 89 0.87 7.82 -9.35
CA SER A 89 0.41 6.71 -10.20
C SER A 89 -1.11 6.59 -10.14
N ALA A 90 -1.69 6.54 -8.93
CA ALA A 90 -3.14 6.46 -8.75
C ALA A 90 -3.90 7.62 -9.41
N LYS A 91 -3.32 8.83 -9.44
CA LYS A 91 -3.90 9.97 -10.16
C LYS A 91 -3.89 9.80 -11.68
N GLN A 92 -2.90 9.11 -12.24
CA GLN A 92 -2.85 8.81 -13.67
C GLN A 92 -3.94 7.80 -14.04
N ASP A 93 -4.24 6.87 -13.15
CA ASP A 93 -5.26 5.83 -13.35
C ASP A 93 -6.68 6.24 -12.92
N ALA A 94 -6.83 7.45 -12.36
CA ALA A 94 -8.09 7.91 -11.76
C ALA A 94 -9.25 7.96 -12.76
N GLU A 95 -9.00 8.30 -14.03
CA GLU A 95 -10.03 8.31 -15.06
C GLU A 95 -10.60 6.91 -15.30
N SER A 96 -9.72 5.91 -15.42
CA SER A 96 -10.08 4.51 -15.61
C SER A 96 -10.84 3.97 -14.40
N PHE A 97 -10.36 4.25 -13.20
CA PHE A 97 -11.03 3.86 -11.96
C PHE A 97 -12.46 4.40 -11.87
N ILE A 98 -12.67 5.69 -12.17
CA ILE A 98 -14.02 6.29 -12.15
C ILE A 98 -14.91 5.71 -13.25
N ALA A 99 -14.36 5.37 -14.42
CA ALA A 99 -15.11 4.72 -15.49
C ALA A 99 -15.59 3.32 -15.06
N GLU A 100 -14.72 2.54 -14.44
CA GLU A 100 -15.04 1.20 -13.94
C GLU A 100 -16.12 1.25 -12.85
N VAL A 101 -15.97 2.12 -11.85
CA VAL A 101 -16.97 2.29 -10.78
C VAL A 101 -18.34 2.67 -11.33
N LYS A 102 -18.39 3.50 -12.38
CA LYS A 102 -19.66 3.86 -13.04
C LYS A 102 -20.29 2.67 -13.75
N ALA A 103 -19.49 1.91 -14.51
CA ALA A 103 -19.97 0.72 -15.20
C ALA A 103 -20.57 -0.31 -14.23
N GLN A 104 -19.88 -0.58 -13.12
CA GLN A 104 -20.38 -1.51 -12.08
C GLN A 104 -21.71 -1.06 -11.47
N ARG A 105 -21.90 0.25 -11.28
CA ARG A 105 -23.17 0.80 -10.77
C ARG A 105 -24.31 0.70 -11.79
N GLU A 106 -24.02 0.98 -13.06
CA GLU A 106 -25.00 0.86 -14.14
C GLU A 106 -25.43 -0.61 -14.37
N GLU A 107 -24.52 -1.57 -14.22
CA GLU A 107 -24.81 -3.01 -14.29
C GLU A 107 -25.65 -3.49 -13.09
N GLY A 108 -25.35 -3.02 -11.87
CA GLY A 108 -26.12 -3.34 -10.66
C GLY A 108 -27.54 -2.73 -10.63
N GLU A 109 -27.77 -1.62 -11.34
CA GLU A 109 -29.09 -1.01 -11.51
C GLU A 109 -29.95 -1.72 -12.59
N GLY A 110 -29.34 -2.56 -13.45
CA GLY A 110 -30.03 -3.31 -14.50
C GLY A 110 -30.65 -4.64 -14.06
N GLU A 111 -30.33 -5.12 -12.86
CA GLU A 111 -30.82 -6.38 -12.28
C GLU A 111 -31.85 -6.20 -11.14
N ALA A 112 -32.31 -4.97 -10.89
CA ALA A 112 -33.30 -4.63 -9.85
C ALA A 112 -34.72 -4.37 -10.38
#